data_AF-A0A1F8XJC1-F1
#
_entry.id   AF-A0A1F8XJC1-F1
#
_cell.length_a   1.000
_cell.length_b   1.000
_cell.length_c   1.000
_cell.angle_alpha   90.00
_cell.angle_beta   90.00
_cell.angle_gamma   90.00
#
_symmetry.space_group_name_H-M   'P 1'
#
loop_
_entity.id
_entity.type
_entity.pdbx_description
1 polymer ?
#
loop_
_entity_poly.entity_id
_entity_poly.type
_entity_poly.pdbx_seq_one_letter_code
_entity_poly.pdbx_strand_id
1 'polypeptide(L)' 'MNKVNKYMVVNDCIKIYPKTIGIFTQFHIDSCCGGAVSIEAAARRDGAALEELMAALNEAASK' A
#
# COMPACT_ATOMS: atom_id res chain seq x y z
N MET A 1 -16.67 3.96 -6.93
CA MET A 1 -15.66 4.21 -5.88
C MET A 1 -14.50 3.26 -6.10
N ASN A 2 -13.35 3.80 -6.45
CA ASN A 2 -12.15 3.02 -6.74
C ASN A 2 -11.41 2.81 -5.41
N LYS A 3 -11.63 1.65 -4.77
CA LYS A 3 -11.00 1.29 -3.49
C LYS A 3 -9.64 0.62 -3.74
N VAL A 4 -8.71 0.83 -2.83
CA VAL A 4 -7.44 0.07 -2.83
C VAL A 4 -7.74 -1.37 -2.46
N ASN A 5 -7.20 -2.31 -3.22
CA ASN A 5 -7.32 -3.75 -2.99
C ASN A 5 -5.96 -4.32 -2.58
N LYS A 6 -5.92 -5.21 -1.58
CA LYS A 6 -4.69 -5.85 -1.09
C LYS A 6 -3.93 -6.68 -2.13
N TYR A 7 -4.62 -7.10 -3.20
CA TYR A 7 -4.02 -7.80 -4.34
C TYR A 7 -3.38 -6.85 -5.37
N MET A 8 -3.57 -5.53 -5.25
CA MET A 8 -2.87 -4.56 -6.10
C MET A 8 -1.37 -4.60 -5.83
N VAL A 9 -0.60 -4.42 -6.89
CA VAL A 9 0.84 -4.18 -6.80
C VAL A 9 1.08 -2.83 -6.14
N VAL A 10 2.02 -2.76 -5.20
CA VAL A 10 2.34 -1.53 -4.45
C VAL A 10 2.64 -0.38 -5.41
N ASN A 11 3.50 -0.61 -6.41
CA ASN A 11 3.85 0.41 -7.40
C ASN A 11 2.66 0.88 -8.23
N ASP A 12 1.73 -0.01 -8.58
CA ASP A 12 0.55 0.38 -9.34
C ASP A 12 -0.45 1.13 -8.45
N CYS A 13 -0.56 0.74 -7.17
CA CYS A 13 -1.32 1.50 -6.17
C CYS A 13 -0.78 2.93 -6.04
N ILE A 14 0.53 3.12 -5.96
CA ILE A 14 1.16 4.46 -5.89
C ILE A 14 0.92 5.25 -7.19
N LYS A 15 1.02 4.62 -8.36
CA LYS A 15 0.74 5.30 -9.65
C LYS A 15 -0.71 5.79 -9.74
N ILE A 16 -1.66 4.98 -9.28
CA ILE A 16 -3.09 5.32 -9.32
C ILE A 16 -3.44 6.32 -8.22
N TYR A 17 -2.86 6.16 -7.02
CA TYR A 17 -3.11 6.96 -5.83
C TYR A 17 -1.80 7.46 -5.23
N PRO A 18 -1.17 8.52 -5.79
CA PRO A 18 0.16 8.96 -5.37
C PRO A 18 0.27 9.35 -3.88
N LYS A 19 -0.84 9.74 -3.25
CA LYS A 19 -0.90 10.03 -1.80
C LYS A 19 -0.62 8.80 -0.92
N THR A 20 -0.81 7.59 -1.45
CA THR A 20 -0.58 6.34 -0.71
C THR A 20 0.90 6.08 -0.41
N ILE A 21 1.84 6.72 -1.13
CA ILE A 21 3.28 6.56 -0.88
C ILE A 21 3.68 6.92 0.56
N GLY A 22 3.05 7.94 1.13
CA GLY A 22 3.28 8.35 2.52
C GLY A 22 2.80 7.28 3.51
N ILE A 23 1.71 6.58 3.19
CA ILE A 23 1.20 5.47 4.00
C ILE A 23 2.18 4.30 3.95
N PHE A 24 2.63 3.89 2.77
CA PHE A 24 3.64 2.82 2.66
C PHE A 24 4.91 3.14 3.46
N THR A 25 5.35 4.40 3.46
CA THR A 25 6.49 4.86 4.26
C THR A 25 6.21 4.79 5.77
N GLN A 26 5.02 5.20 6.22
CA GLN A 26 4.62 5.13 7.64
C GLN A 26 4.58 3.69 8.17
N PHE A 27 4.16 2.75 7.33
CA PHE A 27 4.09 1.33 7.67
C PHE A 27 5.42 0.58 7.41
N HIS A 28 6.51 1.30 7.13
CA HIS A 28 7.83 0.73 6.82
C HIS A 28 7.83 -0.30 5.68
N ILE A 29 6.92 -0.14 4.71
CA ILE A 29 6.85 -0.99 3.52
C ILE A 29 7.96 -0.59 2.55
N ASP A 30 8.82 -1.54 2.17
CA ASP A 30 9.82 -1.30 1.12
C ASP A 30 9.16 -1.30 -0.26
N SER A 31 8.66 -0.11 -0.64
CA SER A 31 8.13 0.17 -1.97
C SER A 31 9.21 0.53 -2.99
N CYS A 32 10.47 0.74 -2.58
CA CYS A 32 11.54 1.22 -3.46
C CYS A 32 12.24 0.09 -4.20
N CYS A 33 12.65 -0.97 -3.48
CA CYS A 33 13.22 -2.18 -4.09
C CYS A 33 12.19 -3.32 -4.16
N GLY A 34 11.18 -3.29 -3.29
CA GLY A 34 10.19 -4.34 -3.15
C GLY A 34 8.81 -4.08 -3.76
N GLY A 35 8.56 -2.94 -4.40
CA GLY A 35 7.21 -2.51 -4.79
C GLY A 35 6.53 -3.26 -5.95
N ALA A 36 7.21 -4.25 -6.56
CA ALA A 36 6.67 -5.08 -7.64
C ALA A 36 5.80 -6.26 -7.15
N VAL A 37 5.51 -6.34 -5.85
CA VAL A 37 4.65 -7.36 -5.24
C VAL A 37 3.31 -6.76 -4.81
N SER A 38 2.35 -7.62 -4.45
CA SER A 38 1.07 -7.19 -3.90
C SER A 38 1.23 -6.51 -2.54
N ILE A 39 0.31 -5.61 -2.19
CA ILE A 39 0.27 -4.94 -0.88
C ILE A 39 0.26 -5.99 0.26
N GLU A 40 -0.49 -7.08 0.11
CA GLU A 40 -0.52 -8.17 1.09
C GLU A 40 0.85 -8.85 1.25
N ALA A 41 1.55 -9.13 0.15
CA ALA A 41 2.87 -9.75 0.19
C ALA A 41 3.91 -8.81 0.80
N ALA A 42 3.88 -7.53 0.45
CA ALA A 42 4.75 -6.50 1.02
C ALA A 42 4.52 -6.35 2.53
N ALA A 43 3.26 -6.23 2.96
CA ALA A 43 2.90 -6.14 4.37
C ALA A 43 3.36 -7.36 5.17
N ARG A 44 3.18 -8.57 4.64
CA ARG A 44 3.64 -9.79 5.30
C ARG A 44 5.16 -9.88 5.39
N ARG A 45 5.88 -9.47 4.34
CA ARG A 45 7.35 -9.46 4.29
C ARG A 45 7.93 -8.46 5.29
N ASP A 46 7.34 -7.27 5.34
CA ASP A 46 7.85 -6.14 6.11
C ASP A 46 7.27 -6.10 7.54
N GLY A 47 6.37 -7.05 7.88
CA GLY A 47 5.80 -7.20 9.22
C GLY A 47 4.71 -6.17 9.56
N ALA A 48 4.14 -5.51 8.55
CA ALA A 48 3.09 -4.51 8.74
C ALA A 48 1.70 -5.16 8.96
N ALA A 49 0.89 -4.53 9.81
CA ALA A 49 -0.50 -4.94 10.02
C ALA A 49 -1.33 -4.66 8.76
N LEU A 50 -1.68 -5.73 8.03
CA LEU A 50 -2.38 -5.63 6.75
C LEU A 50 -3.72 -4.89 6.84
N GLU A 51 -4.48 -5.12 7.91
CA GLU A 51 -5.80 -4.48 8.10
C GLU A 51 -5.66 -2.96 8.32
N GLU A 52 -4.74 -2.55 9.18
CA GLU A 52 -4.45 -1.13 9.45
C GLU A 52 -3.89 -0.42 8.22
N LEU A 53 -2.96 -1.07 7.51
CA LEU A 53 -2.41 -0.58 6.24
C LEU A 53 -3.52 -0.37 5.21
N MET A 54 -4.40 -1.37 5.03
CA MET A 54 -5.49 -1.29 4.07
C MET A 54 -6.51 -0.20 4.41
N ALA A 55 -6.80 0.02 5.70
CA ALA A 55 -7.67 1.11 6.13
C ALA A 55 -7.05 2.47 5.81
N ALA A 56 -5.77 2.68 6.15
CA ALA A 56 -5.04 3.91 5.88
C ALA A 56 -4.91 4.19 4.37
N LEU A 57 -4.63 3.15 3.56
CA LEU A 57 -4.55 3.27 2.10
C LEU A 57 -5.90 3.65 1.48
N ASN A 58 -7.00 3.05 1.95
CA ASN A 58 -8.33 3.39 1.46
C ASN A 58 -8.75 4.80 1.85
N GLU A 59 -8.38 5.27 3.05
CA GLU A 59 -8.62 6.65 3.45
C GLU A 59 -7.81 7.63 2.57
N ALA A 60 -6.52 7.36 2.37
CA ALA A 60 -5.64 8.20 1.56
C ALA A 60 -6.04 8.24 0.09
N ALA A 61 -6.53 7.12 -0.47
CA ALA A 61 -7.02 7.04 -1.84
C ALA A 61 -8.38 7.72 -2.07
N SER A 62 -9.14 7.97 -1.01
CA SER A 62 -10.46 8.63 -1.08
C SER A 62 -10.37 10.17 -1.00
N LYS A 63 -9.17 10.72 -0.81
CA LYS A 63 -8.90 12.16 -0.67
C LYS A 63 -8.17 12.71 -1.88
#